data_AF-A0A822BUM9-F1
#
_entry.id   AF-A0A822BUM9-F1
#
_cell.length_a   1.000
_cell.length_b   1.000
_cell.length_c   1.000
_cell.angle_alpha   90.00
_cell.angle_beta   90.00
_cell.angle_gamma   90.00
#
_symmetry.space_group_name_H-M   'P 1'
#
loop_
_entity.id
_entity.type
_entity.pdbx_description
1 polymer ?
#
loop_
_entity_poly.entity_id
_entity_poly.type
_entity_poly.pdbx_seq_one_letter_code
_entity_poly.pdbx_strand_id
1 'polypeptide(L)'
;LIEAKTTGCFDLLDEESKLPTPRAEHFTIEVHKRNKGHPRLEFPRKSKLRSSREIRDDEGFLIQHFTGGVVYTTAQFIEKNNDALDASLLILIQESGKLNIISVGSKFRSQLTDLMNKLRSTVSYYILKFWLIHH
;
A
#
# COMPACT_ATOMS: atom_id res chain seq x y z
N LEU A 1 -5.95 -2.92 -8.49
CA LEU A 1 -4.52 -2.87 -8.13
C LEU A 1 -4.28 -2.61 -6.64
N ILE A 2 -4.67 -1.45 -6.07
CA ILE A 2 -4.32 -1.14 -4.68
C ILE A 2 -5.28 -1.80 -3.67
N GLU A 3 -6.60 -1.62 -3.86
CA GLU A 3 -7.65 -2.08 -2.93
C GLU A 3 -8.47 -3.28 -3.44
N ALA A 4 -8.04 -3.89 -4.55
CA ALA A 4 -8.76 -5.02 -5.14
C ALA A 4 -8.78 -6.20 -4.16
N LYS A 5 -9.93 -6.86 -4.01
CA LYS A 5 -10.05 -7.99 -3.11
C LYS A 5 -9.17 -9.14 -3.60
N THR A 6 -8.44 -9.82 -2.71
CA THR A 6 -7.55 -10.99 -2.96
C THR A 6 -6.31 -10.76 -3.84
N THR A 7 -6.29 -9.74 -4.70
CA THR A 7 -5.18 -9.45 -5.59
C THR A 7 -4.58 -8.06 -5.37
N GLY A 8 -5.20 -7.25 -4.50
CA GLY A 8 -4.77 -5.89 -4.23
C GLY A 8 -3.54 -5.82 -3.33
N CYS A 9 -2.76 -4.75 -3.48
CA CYS A 9 -1.57 -4.52 -2.67
C CYS A 9 -1.83 -4.62 -1.16
N PHE A 10 -2.97 -4.12 -0.66
CA PHE A 10 -3.29 -4.19 0.78
C PHE A 10 -3.59 -5.62 1.24
N ASP A 11 -4.44 -6.34 0.52
CA ASP A 11 -4.78 -7.72 0.87
C ASP A 11 -3.53 -8.62 0.83
N LEU A 12 -2.65 -8.44 -0.16
CA LEU A 12 -1.40 -9.19 -0.26
C LEU A 12 -0.40 -8.84 0.84
N LEU A 13 -0.35 -7.57 1.27
CA LEU A 13 0.49 -7.16 2.38
C LEU A 13 0.00 -7.76 3.70
N ASP A 14 -1.31 -7.87 3.87
CA ASP A 14 -1.93 -8.50 5.03
C ASP A 14 -1.76 -10.02 5.04
N GLU A 15 -1.78 -10.67 3.88
CA GLU A 15 -1.43 -12.08 3.73
C GLU A 15 0.03 -12.32 4.12
N GLU A 16 0.96 -11.50 3.62
CA GLU A 16 2.39 -11.61 3.92
C GLU A 16 2.69 -11.38 5.40
N SER A 17 2.09 -10.37 6.03
CA SER A 17 2.25 -10.08 7.46
C SER A 17 1.81 -11.23 8.38
N LYS A 18 0.97 -12.15 7.90
CA LYS A 18 0.47 -13.31 8.66
C LYS A 18 1.32 -14.58 8.47
N LEU A 19 2.30 -14.57 7.57
CA LEU A 19 3.20 -15.71 7.38
C LEU A 19 4.11 -15.89 8.60
N PRO A 20 4.58 -17.13 8.88
CA PRO A 20 5.54 -17.38 9.95
C PRO A 20 6.83 -16.57 9.80
N THR A 21 7.22 -16.27 8.56
CA THR A 21 8.42 -15.50 8.20
C THR A 21 8.08 -14.48 7.11
N PRO A 22 7.56 -13.29 7.48
CA PRO A 22 7.20 -12.25 6.51
C PRO A 22 8.41 -11.75 5.73
N ARG A 23 8.31 -11.62 4.40
CA ARG A 23 9.40 -11.12 3.55
C ARG A 23 8.91 -10.10 2.52
N ALA A 24 9.53 -8.92 2.53
CA ALA A 24 9.20 -7.84 1.58
C ALA A 24 9.43 -8.26 0.11
N GLU A 25 10.46 -9.06 -0.14
CA GLU A 25 10.76 -9.62 -1.47
C GLU A 25 9.63 -10.52 -1.97
N HIS A 26 9.15 -11.42 -1.10
CA HIS A 26 8.07 -12.34 -1.44
C HIS A 26 6.76 -11.59 -1.71
N PHE A 27 6.44 -10.59 -0.89
CA PHE A 27 5.33 -9.66 -1.15
C PHE A 27 5.45 -8.99 -2.54
N THR A 28 6.63 -8.47 -2.87
CA THR A 28 6.87 -7.75 -4.15
C THR A 28 6.66 -8.67 -5.35
N ILE A 29 7.20 -9.89 -5.27
CA ILE A 29 7.02 -10.92 -6.30
C ILE A 29 5.54 -11.27 -6.46
N GLU A 30 4.82 -11.44 -5.36
CA GLU A 30 3.40 -11.82 -5.40
C GLU A 30 2.51 -10.69 -5.94
N VAL A 31 2.83 -9.42 -5.65
CA VAL A 31 2.16 -8.27 -6.27
C VAL A 31 2.31 -8.31 -7.79
N HIS A 32 3.52 -8.53 -8.31
CA HIS A 32 3.76 -8.62 -9.75
C HIS A 32 3.14 -9.87 -10.40
N LYS A 33 3.15 -11.00 -9.69
CA LYS A 33 2.61 -12.27 -10.17
C LYS A 33 1.09 -12.24 -10.27
N ARG A 34 0.40 -11.77 -9.23
CA ARG A 34 -1.08 -11.68 -9.19
C ARG A 34 -1.65 -10.56 -10.04
N ASN A 35 -0.86 -9.52 -10.35
CA ASN A 35 -1.29 -8.38 -11.17
C ASN A 35 -0.51 -8.28 -12.51
N LYS A 36 -0.07 -9.42 -13.06
CA LYS A 36 0.70 -9.44 -14.30
C LYS A 36 -0.07 -8.80 -15.45
N GLY A 37 0.54 -7.80 -16.10
CA GLY A 37 -0.06 -7.08 -17.24
C GLY A 37 -1.04 -5.97 -16.85
N HIS A 38 -1.18 -5.64 -15.56
CA HIS A 38 -2.02 -4.53 -15.14
C HIS A 38 -1.43 -3.19 -15.66
N PRO A 39 -2.19 -2.34 -16.37
CA PRO A 39 -1.67 -1.15 -17.06
C PRO A 39 -1.10 -0.09 -16.11
N ARG A 40 -1.44 -0.18 -14.81
CA ARG A 40 -0.93 0.70 -13.76
C ARG A 40 0.18 0.10 -12.91
N LEU A 41 0.68 -1.10 -13.22
CA LEU A 41 1.75 -1.75 -12.48
C LEU A 41 2.91 -2.10 -13.42
N GLU A 42 4.09 -1.59 -13.12
CA GLU A 42 5.30 -1.86 -13.88
C GLU A 42 6.50 -2.11 -12.96
N PHE A 43 7.59 -2.62 -13.51
CA PHE A 43 8.85 -2.78 -12.78
C PHE A 43 9.55 -1.42 -12.59
N PRO A 44 10.29 -1.21 -11.50
CA PRO A 44 11.03 0.03 -11.23
C PRO A 44 11.91 0.48 -12.39
N ARG A 45 12.52 -0.48 -13.12
CA ARG A 45 13.40 -0.23 -14.26
C ARG A 45 12.74 0.50 -15.43
N LYS A 46 11.41 0.44 -15.57
CA LYS A 46 10.67 1.19 -16.59
C LYS A 46 10.52 2.68 -16.25
N SER A 47 10.89 3.09 -15.05
CA SER A 47 10.89 4.49 -14.64
C SER A 47 11.80 5.36 -15.52
N LYS A 48 11.34 6.59 -15.78
CA LYS A 48 12.11 7.61 -16.50
C LYS A 48 13.26 8.17 -15.66
N LEU A 49 13.19 8.06 -14.33
CA LEU A 49 14.21 8.54 -13.39
C LEU A 49 15.38 7.54 -13.28
N ARG A 50 16.62 8.03 -13.30
CA ARG A 50 17.82 7.17 -13.22
C ARG A 50 17.94 6.44 -11.88
N SER A 51 17.70 7.12 -10.76
CA SER A 51 17.78 6.53 -9.41
C SER A 51 16.82 5.36 -9.19
N SER A 52 15.67 5.36 -9.88
CA SER A 52 14.71 4.26 -9.82
C SER A 52 15.13 2.99 -10.56
N ARG A 53 16.16 3.05 -11.41
CA ARG A 53 16.63 1.90 -12.21
C ARG A 53 17.59 0.98 -11.46
N GLU A 54 18.12 1.45 -10.32
CA GLU A 54 19.02 0.68 -9.46
C GLU A 54 18.26 -0.27 -8.52
N ILE A 55 16.98 -0.01 -8.29
CA ILE A 55 16.09 -0.87 -7.51
C ILE A 55 15.85 -2.17 -8.27
N ARG A 56 16.04 -3.31 -7.60
CA ARG A 56 15.80 -4.63 -8.19
C ARG A 56 14.29 -4.91 -8.32
N ASP A 57 13.94 -5.84 -9.20
CA ASP A 57 12.53 -6.17 -9.47
C ASP A 57 11.82 -6.84 -8.28
N ASP A 58 12.59 -7.38 -7.32
CA ASP A 58 12.14 -7.96 -6.06
C ASP A 58 12.11 -6.95 -4.89
N GLU A 59 12.59 -5.73 -5.09
CA GLU A 59 12.71 -4.71 -4.03
C GLU A 59 11.70 -3.56 -4.17
N GLY A 60 10.96 -3.51 -5.27
CA GLY A 60 9.99 -2.45 -5.50
C GLY A 60 9.14 -2.64 -6.73
N PHE A 61 8.13 -1.78 -6.86
CA PHE A 61 7.25 -1.71 -8.01
C PHE A 61 6.90 -0.26 -8.36
N LEU A 62 6.53 -0.04 -9.63
CA LEU A 62 6.05 1.24 -10.13
C LEU A 62 4.52 1.21 -10.25
N ILE A 63 3.84 2.19 -9.66
CA ILE A 63 2.42 2.42 -9.89
C ILE A 63 2.21 3.67 -10.74
N GLN A 64 1.42 3.53 -11.81
CA GLN A 64 0.98 4.66 -12.62
C GLN A 64 -0.24 5.32 -11.98
N HIS A 65 -0.02 6.44 -11.29
CA HIS A 65 -1.07 7.32 -10.77
C HIS A 65 -1.51 8.33 -11.83
N PHE A 66 -2.62 9.01 -11.56
CA PHE A 66 -3.08 10.14 -12.39
C PHE A 66 -2.08 11.29 -12.44
N THR A 67 -1.26 11.46 -11.40
CA THR A 67 -0.21 12.48 -11.32
C THR A 67 1.13 12.04 -11.91
N GLY A 68 1.24 10.79 -12.39
CA GLY A 68 2.48 10.23 -12.94
C GLY A 68 2.85 8.87 -12.34
N GLY A 69 3.94 8.29 -12.86
CA GLY A 69 4.49 7.03 -12.36
C GLY A 69 5.31 7.26 -11.09
N VAL A 70 4.99 6.51 -10.03
CA VAL A 70 5.67 6.57 -8.74
C VAL A 70 6.27 5.20 -8.42
N VAL A 71 7.54 5.17 -8.04
CA VAL A 71 8.25 3.94 -7.65
C VAL A 71 8.21 3.79 -6.13
N TYR A 72 7.82 2.61 -5.67
CA TYR A 72 7.72 2.24 -4.27
C TYR A 72 8.74 1.16 -3.96
N THR A 73 9.52 1.36 -2.89
CA THR A 73 10.41 0.34 -2.32
C THR A 73 9.69 -0.39 -1.20
N THR A 74 9.76 -1.72 -1.19
CA THR A 74 8.94 -2.56 -0.31
C THR A 74 9.63 -2.95 1.00
N ALA A 75 10.92 -2.64 1.16
CA ALA A 75 11.75 -3.07 2.30
C ALA A 75 11.13 -2.82 3.69
N GLN A 76 10.40 -1.70 3.87
CA GLN A 76 9.78 -1.32 5.16
C GLN A 76 8.25 -1.46 5.17
N PHE A 77 7.64 -2.05 4.14
CA PHE A 77 6.18 -2.08 4.03
C PHE A 77 5.54 -2.95 5.10
N ILE A 78 6.14 -4.11 5.38
CA ILE A 78 5.61 -5.07 6.36
C ILE A 78 5.69 -4.50 7.78
N GLU A 79 6.85 -3.97 8.16
CA GLU A 79 7.07 -3.35 9.48
C GLU A 79 6.07 -2.22 9.73
N LYS A 80 5.93 -1.29 8.77
CA LYS A 80 4.98 -0.18 8.86
C LYS A 80 3.52 -0.62 8.84
N ASN A 81 3.20 -1.77 8.23
CA ASN A 81 1.84 -2.31 8.28
C ASN A 81 1.50 -2.90 9.66
N ASN A 82 2.51 -3.30 10.44
CA ASN A 82 2.38 -3.89 11.77
C ASN A 82 2.43 -2.86 12.92
N ASP A 83 2.96 -1.65 12.67
CA ASP A 83 3.10 -0.54 13.64
C ASP A 83 1.79 -0.03 14.29
N ALA A 84 0.64 -0.61 13.93
CA ALA A 84 -0.65 -0.27 14.53
C ALA A 84 -0.97 -1.04 15.83
N LEU A 85 -0.07 -1.90 16.32
CA LEU A 85 -0.19 -2.63 17.58
C LEU A 85 1.03 -2.32 18.45
N ASP A 86 0.85 -1.46 19.46
CA ASP A 86 1.83 -1.28 20.52
C ASP A 86 2.20 -2.64 21.14
N ALA A 87 3.49 -2.90 21.36
CA ALA A 87 3.98 -4.18 21.86
C ALA A 87 3.35 -4.57 23.22
N SER A 88 2.93 -3.59 24.02
CA SER A 88 2.23 -3.82 25.30
C SER A 88 0.80 -4.32 25.10
N LEU A 89 0.15 -3.94 23.99
CA LEU A 89 -1.18 -4.42 23.62
C LEU A 89 -1.14 -5.84 23.05
N LEU A 90 -0.05 -6.24 22.40
CA LEU A 90 0.10 -7.61 21.88
C LEU A 90 0.10 -8.65 23.01
N ILE A 91 0.76 -8.37 24.14
CA ILE A 91 0.79 -9.27 25.30
C ILE A 91 -0.62 -9.45 25.88
N LEU A 92 -1.36 -8.34 26.07
CA LEU A 92 -2.74 -8.37 26.59
C LEU A 92 -3.73 -9.06 25.62
N ILE A 93 -3.55 -8.90 24.31
CA ILE A 93 -4.42 -9.52 23.30
C ILE A 93 -4.12 -11.02 23.16
N GLN A 94 -2.86 -11.44 23.28
CA GLN A 94 -2.45 -12.84 23.31
C GLN A 94 -3.14 -13.61 24.44
N GLU A 95 -3.27 -12.99 25.62
CA GLU A 95 -3.99 -13.56 26.77
C GLU A 95 -5.51 -13.63 26.58
N SER A 96 -6.07 -12.74 25.74
CA SER A 96 -7.52 -12.66 25.48
C SER A 96 -8.04 -13.64 24.41
N GLY A 97 -7.15 -14.38 23.73
CA GLY A 97 -7.52 -15.38 22.71
C GLY A 97 -8.09 -14.82 21.40
N LYS A 98 -8.15 -13.49 21.23
CA LYS A 98 -8.68 -12.81 20.03
C LYS A 98 -7.59 -12.03 19.31
N LEU A 99 -6.68 -12.73 18.63
CA LEU A 99 -5.74 -12.09 17.70
C LEU A 99 -6.47 -11.71 16.41
N ASN A 100 -7.16 -10.57 16.41
CA ASN A 100 -7.57 -9.93 15.17
C ASN A 100 -6.62 -8.76 14.92
N ILE A 101 -5.46 -9.06 14.33
CA ILE A 101 -4.47 -8.05 13.92
C ILE A 101 -5.11 -7.24 12.79
N ILE A 102 -5.68 -6.08 13.12
CA ILE A 102 -6.27 -5.17 12.14
C ILE A 102 -5.12 -4.39 11.49
N SER A 103 -4.85 -4.66 10.21
CA SER A 103 -3.79 -3.99 9.45
C SER A 103 -4.05 -2.51 9.25
N VAL A 104 -2.96 -1.75 9.07
CA VAL A 104 -3.03 -0.33 8.68
C VAL A 104 -3.79 -0.16 7.36
N GLY A 105 -3.52 -1.03 6.38
CA GLY A 105 -4.20 -1.02 5.09
C GLY A 105 -5.72 -1.14 5.21
N SER A 106 -6.21 -2.06 6.04
CA SER A 106 -7.64 -2.25 6.29
C SER A 106 -8.28 -1.04 6.99
N LYS A 107 -7.60 -0.44 7.98
CA LYS A 107 -8.08 0.78 8.66
C LYS A 107 -8.21 1.95 7.70
N PHE A 108 -7.16 2.19 6.90
CA PHE A 108 -7.14 3.27 5.90
C PHE A 108 -8.27 3.09 4.88
N ARG A 109 -8.46 1.87 4.36
CA ARG A 109 -9.52 1.57 3.40
C ARG A 109 -10.91 1.87 3.96
N SER A 110 -11.19 1.47 5.20
CA SER A 110 -12.49 1.75 5.83
C SER A 110 -12.75 3.24 5.93
N GLN A 111 -11.78 3.99 6.47
CA GLN A 111 -11.90 5.44 6.63
C GLN A 111 -12.06 6.17 5.29
N LEU A 112 -11.31 5.74 4.26
CA LEU A 112 -11.44 6.30 2.91
C LEU A 112 -12.80 5.97 2.30
N THR A 113 -13.30 4.75 2.48
CA THR A 113 -14.62 4.35 1.98
C THR A 113 -15.73 5.20 2.60
N ASP A 114 -15.68 5.40 3.92
CA ASP A 114 -16.65 6.24 4.63
C ASP A 114 -16.61 7.69 4.16
N LEU A 115 -15.41 8.23 3.96
CA LEU A 115 -15.22 9.58 3.41
C LEU A 115 -15.78 9.70 2.00
N MET A 116 -15.47 8.74 1.11
CA MET A 116 -15.94 8.74 -0.27
C MET A 116 -17.46 8.60 -0.35
N ASN A 117 -18.08 7.81 0.52
CA ASN A 117 -19.54 7.70 0.61
C ASN A 117 -20.17 9.04 1.00
N LYS A 118 -19.60 9.75 1.97
CA LYS A 118 -20.06 11.09 2.37
C LYS A 118 -19.95 12.08 1.21
N LEU A 119 -18.81 12.12 0.51
CA LEU A 119 -18.61 13.00 -0.64
C LEU A 119 -19.57 12.70 -1.80
N ARG A 120 -19.93 11.43 -2.02
CA ARG A 120 -20.92 11.04 -3.04
C ARG A 120 -22.34 11.44 -2.68
N SER A 121 -22.64 11.57 -1.39
CA SER A 121 -23.96 12.01 -0.90
C SER A 121 -24.14 13.53 -0.90
N THR A 122 -23.09 14.30 -1.20
CA THR A 122 -23.11 15.76 -1.20
C THR A 122 -22.74 16.35 -2.57
N VAL A 123 -23.18 17.57 -2.83
CA VAL A 123 -22.73 18.34 -4.00
C VAL A 123 -21.27 18.76 -3.76
N SER A 124 -20.38 18.33 -4.65
CA SER A 124 -18.94 18.59 -4.54
C SER A 124 -18.53 19.88 -5.25
N TYR A 125 -17.75 20.72 -4.58
CA TYR A 125 -17.07 21.88 -5.16
C TYR A 125 -15.56 21.67 -5.10
N TYR A 126 -14.85 21.87 -6.21
CA TYR A 126 -13.40 21.66 -6.29
C TYR A 126 -12.67 23.00 -6.33
N ILE A 127 -11.80 23.26 -5.36
CA ILE A 127 -10.90 24.43 -5.34
C ILE A 127 -9.48 23.94 -5.61
N LEU A 128 -8.94 24.30 -6.77
CA LEU A 128 -7.54 24.01 -7.12
C LEU A 128 -6.65 25.13 -6.56
N LYS A 129 -5.86 24.84 -5.52
CA LYS A 129 -4.81 25.75 -5.06
C LYS A 129 -3.58 25.64 -5.96
N PHE A 130 -3.37 26.66 -6.79
CA PHE A 130 -2.08 26.88 -7.44
C PHE A 130 -1.17 27.68 -6.52
N TRP A 131 -0.02 27.13 -6.18
CA TRP A 131 1.04 27.87 -5.51
C TRP A 131 1.77 28.70 -6.57
N LEU A 132 1.64 30.03 -6.53
CA LEU A 132 2.52 30.91 -7.29
C LEU A 132 3.91 30.79 -6.65
N ILE A 133 4.82 30.10 -7.33
CA ILE A 133 6.24 30.14 -7.02
C ILE A 133 6.71 31.53 -7.47
N HIS A 134 6.72 32.50 -6.55
CA HIS A 134 7.44 33.75 -6.75
C HIS A 134 8.94 33.45 -6.62
N HIS A 135 9.66 33.81 -7.67
CA HIS A 135 11.08 33.56 -7.90
C HIS A 135 11.97 34.59 -7.18
#